data_AF-A0A7C5Y8G0-F1
#
_entry.id   AF-A0A7C5Y8G0-F1
#
_cell.length_a   1.000
_cell.length_b   1.000
_cell.length_c   1.000
_cell.angle_alpha   90.00
_cell.angle_beta   90.00
_cell.angle_gamma   90.00
#
_symmetry.space_group_name_H-M   'P 1'
#
loop_
_entity.id
_entity.type
_entity.pdbx_description
1 polymer ?
#
loop_
_entity_poly.entity_id
_entity_poly.type
_entity_poly.pdbx_seq_one_letter_code
_entity_poly.pdbx_strand_id
1 'polypeptide(L)' 'MGAVSPELAPRYRRKAFKQLMERIGERQALLITGLRKMGETTLMYQAIEELLKACPPEKILYFCSTK' A
#
# COMPACT_ATOMS: atom_id res chain seq x y z
N MET A 1 -13.03 -13.18 -1.45
CA MET A 1 -11.77 -12.57 -1.93
C MET A 1 -11.75 -11.12 -1.47
N GLY A 2 -10.68 -10.68 -0.80
CA GLY A 2 -10.55 -9.29 -0.37
C GLY A 2 -10.14 -8.39 -1.54
N ALA A 3 -10.77 -7.23 -1.67
CA ALA A 3 -10.45 -6.22 -2.66
C ALA A 3 -10.42 -4.84 -1.99
N VAL A 4 -9.53 -3.96 -2.46
CA VAL A 4 -9.47 -2.58 -2.01
C VAL A 4 -10.56 -1.78 -2.74
N SER A 5 -11.29 -0.92 -2.02
CA SER A 5 -12.29 -0.04 -2.66
C SER A 5 -11.60 0.88 -3.69
N PRO A 6 -12.14 1.04 -4.91
CA PRO A 6 -11.57 1.91 -5.94
C PRO A 6 -11.37 3.37 -5.48
N GLU A 7 -12.16 3.83 -4.52
CA GLU A 7 -12.07 5.18 -3.94
C GLU A 7 -10.79 5.36 -3.10
N LEU A 8 -10.30 4.28 -2.49
CA LEU A 8 -9.12 4.27 -1.64
C LEU A 8 -7.82 4.07 -2.44
N ALA A 9 -7.92 3.38 -3.58
CA ALA A 9 -6.82 3.09 -4.50
C ALA A 9 -7.14 3.58 -5.93
N PRO A 10 -7.10 4.90 -6.18
CA PRO A 10 -7.32 5.44 -7.53
C PRO A 10 -6.27 4.91 -8.50
N ARG A 11 -6.63 4.79 -9.79
CA ARG A 11 -5.73 4.25 -10.84
C ARG A 11 -4.46 5.06 -11.04
N TYR A 12 -4.46 6.35 -10.69
CA TYR A 12 -3.30 7.21 -10.80
C TYR A 12 -2.23 6.84 -9.75
N ARG A 13 -1.04 6.44 -10.21
CA ARG A 13 0.09 6.03 -9.36
C ARG A 13 1.17 7.10 -9.35
N ARG A 14 1.61 7.51 -8.16
CA ARG A 14 2.67 8.50 -7.97
C ARG A 14 4.06 7.89 -8.15
N LYS A 15 5.10 8.72 -8.35
CA LYS A 15 6.50 8.25 -8.43
C LYS A 15 6.92 7.37 -7.25
N ALA A 16 6.47 7.72 -6.03
CA ALA A 16 6.76 6.95 -4.82
C ALA A 16 6.20 5.51 -4.86
N PHE A 17 5.12 5.27 -5.60
CA PHE A 17 4.54 3.93 -5.74
C PHE A 17 5.50 2.98 -6.45
N LYS A 18 6.13 3.46 -7.54
CA LYS A 18 7.11 2.66 -8.28
C LYS A 18 8.29 2.26 -7.38
N GLN A 19 8.82 3.21 -6.61
CA GLN A 19 9.93 2.97 -5.67
C GLN A 19 9.56 1.99 -4.56
N LEU A 20 8.31 2.05 -4.08
CA LEU A 20 7.78 1.11 -3.10
C LEU A 20 7.73 -0.32 -3.66
N MET A 21 7.18 -0.49 -4.87
CA MET A 21 7.04 -1.80 -5.51
C MET A 21 8.38 -2.45 -5.85
N GLU A 22 9.38 -1.66 -6.24
CA GLU A 22 10.74 -2.15 -6.51
C GLU A 22 11.40 -2.78 -5.27
N ARG A 23 10.95 -2.43 -4.06
CA ARG A 23 11.56 -2.83 -2.78
C ARG A 23 10.72 -3.82 -1.97
N ILE A 24 9.48 -4.08 -2.37
CA ILE A 24 8.47 -4.79 -1.56
C ILE A 24 8.79 -6.28 -1.31
N GLY A 25 9.69 -6.86 -2.10
CA GLY A 25 10.13 -8.26 -1.95
C GLY A 25 11.37 -8.45 -1.06
N GLU A 26 12.01 -7.37 -0.63
CA GLU A 26 13.19 -7.44 0.22
C GLU A 26 12.80 -7.65 1.69
N ARG A 27 13.64 -8.35 2.46
CA ARG A 27 13.43 -8.54 3.91
C ARG A 27 13.82 -7.26 4.67
N GLN A 28 12.96 -6.25 4.60
CA GLN A 28 13.18 -4.93 5.20
C GLN A 28 11.88 -4.27 5.69
N ALA A 29 12.02 -3.19 6.44
CA ALA A 29 10.93 -2.27 6.73
C ALA A 29 11.02 -1.04 5.81
N LEU A 30 9.92 -0.69 5.16
CA LEU A 30 9.82 0.51 4.32
C LEU A 30 9.01 1.57 5.06
N LEU A 31 9.62 2.75 5.26
CA LEU A 31 8.99 3.88 5.90
C LEU A 31 8.43 4.83 4.83
N ILE A 32 7.11 5.03 4.82
CA ILE A 32 6.43 6.02 3.99
C ILE A 32 6.13 7.23 4.86
N THR A 33 6.78 8.35 4.58
CA THR A 33 6.63 9.62 5.33
C THR A 33 6.39 10.81 4.41
N GLY A 34 5.67 11.78 4.92
CA GLY A 34 5.28 13.01 4.24
C GLY A 34 4.46 13.90 5.16
N LEU A 35 3.98 15.02 4.61
CA LEU A 35 3.09 15.92 5.34
C LEU A 35 1.66 15.36 5.38
N ARG A 36 0.89 15.73 6.41
CA ARG A 36 -0.53 15.37 6.50
C ARG A 36 -1.27 15.73 5.21
N LYS A 37 -2.12 14.82 4.72
CA LYS A 37 -2.91 14.92 3.47
C LYS A 37 -2.07 14.85 2.18
N MET A 38 -0.86 14.30 2.22
CA MET A 38 -0.07 14.04 1.00
C MET A 38 -0.41 12.72 0.31
N GLY A 39 -1.38 11.95 0.81
CA GLY A 39 -1.83 10.71 0.17
C GLY A 39 -0.98 9.48 0.49
N GLU A 40 -0.30 9.46 1.64
CA GLU A 40 0.46 8.28 2.10
C GLU A 40 -0.48 7.10 2.34
N THR A 41 -1.67 7.36 2.90
CA THR A 41 -2.71 6.32 3.07
C THR A 41 -3.18 5.77 1.73
N THR A 42 -3.35 6.62 0.71
CA THR A 42 -3.66 6.20 -0.67
C THR A 42 -2.57 5.31 -1.23
N LEU A 43 -1.29 5.67 -1.00
CA LEU A 43 -0.15 4.86 -1.42
C LEU A 43 -0.17 3.47 -0.76
N MET A 44 -0.53 3.42 0.53
CA MET A 44 -0.68 2.18 1.29
C MET A 44 -1.78 1.29 0.71
N TYR A 45 -2.95 1.86 0.40
CA TYR A 45 -4.05 1.10 -0.22
C TYR A 45 -3.70 0.58 -1.60
N GLN A 46 -2.99 1.36 -2.42
CA GLN A 46 -2.48 0.89 -3.71
C GLN A 46 -1.47 -0.26 -3.53
N ALA A 47 -0.62 -0.22 -2.50
CA ALA A 47 0.32 -1.30 -2.20
C ALA A 47 -0.41 -2.57 -1.75
N ILE A 48 -1.43 -2.45 -0.89
CA ILE A 48 -2.28 -3.58 -0.48
C ILE A 48 -2.97 -4.19 -1.69
N GLU A 49 -3.46 -3.38 -2.65
CA GLU A 49 -4.07 -3.87 -3.88
C GLU A 49 -3.11 -4.75 -4.69
N GLU A 50 -1.83 -4.37 -4.81
CA GLU A 50 -0.83 -5.20 -5.49
C GLU A 50 -0.43 -6.43 -4.69
N LEU A 51 -0.31 -6.31 -3.36
CA LEU A 51 -0.01 -7.46 -2.51
C LEU A 51 -1.10 -8.53 -2.60
N LEU A 52 -2.37 -8.14 -2.63
CA LEU A 52 -3.50 -9.05 -2.83
C LEU A 52 -3.50 -9.76 -4.18
N LYS A 53 -2.83 -9.21 -5.20
CA LYS A 53 -2.62 -9.87 -6.50
C LYS A 53 -1.41 -10.81 -6.47
N ALA A 54 -0.41 -10.52 -5.64
CA ALA A 54 0.86 -11.24 -5.62
C ALA A 54 0.90 -12.40 -4.61
N CYS A 55 0.15 -12.33 -3.50
CA CYS A 55 0.15 -13.38 -2.48
C CYS A 55 -1.24 -13.59 -1.84
N PRO A 56 -1.45 -14.76 -1.19
CA PRO A 56 -2.70 -15.03 -0.48
C PRO A 56 -2.95 -14.00 0.64
N PRO A 57 -4.19 -13.51 0.82
CA PRO A 57 -4.52 -12.49 1.82
C PRO A 57 -4.11 -12.86 3.26
N GLU A 58 -4.05 -14.16 3.57
CA GLU A 58 -3.66 -14.69 4.89
C GLU A 58 -2.20 -14.37 5.24
N LYS A 59 -1.38 -13.98 4.25
CA LYS A 59 0.01 -13.54 4.44
C LYS A 59 0.17 -12.04 4.61
N ILE A 60 -0.92 -11.27 4.58
CA ILE A 60 -0.91 -9.81 4.64
C ILE A 60 -1.57 -9.37 5.96
N LEU A 61 -0.80 -8.67 6.80
CA LEU A 61 -1.33 -8.03 8.01
C LEU A 61 -1.41 -6.52 7.77
N TYR A 62 -2.63 -5.97 7.77
CA TYR A 62 -2.85 -4.53 7.78
C TYR A 62 -3.34 -4.09 9.16
N PHE A 63 -2.54 -3.27 9.81
CA PHE A 63 -2.88 -2.65 11.09
C PHE A 63 -2.99 -1.14 10.90
N CYS A 64 -4.10 -0.55 11.34
CA CYS A 64 -4.31 0.88 11.38
C CYS A 64 -4.61 1.27 12.83
N SER A 65 -4.00 2.36 13.30
CA SER A 65 -4.28 2.88 14.62
C SER A 65 -5.66 3.54 14.63
N THR A 66 -6.64 2.87 15.23
CA THR A 66 -7.88 3.50 15.69
C THR A 66 -7.54 4.39 16.88
N LYS A 67 -7.64 5.71 16.69
CA LYS A 67 -7.97 6.58 17.82
C LYS A 67 -9.44 6.41 18.17
#